data_AF-A0A2N5XID1-F1
#
_entry.id   AF-A0A2N5XID1-F1
#
_cell.length_a   1.000
_cell.length_b   1.000
_cell.length_c   1.000
_cell.angle_alpha   90.00
_cell.angle_beta   90.00
_cell.angle_gamma   90.00
#
_symmetry.space_group_name_H-M   'P 1'
#
loop_
_entity.id
_entity.type
_entity.pdbx_description
1 polymer ?
#
loop_
_entity_poly.entity_id
_entity_poly.type
_entity_poly.pdbx_seq_one_letter_code
_entity_poly.pdbx_strand_id
1 'polypeptide(L)'
;MTTGPSRGCGCGCDGVRTVTPLEVHNPPGRDVLAHRVGTHADFLSTMLARLSGPAHPALRGLTVRDPGDPAVALLDAWAVLADLTDFHSERIAAERYLRTATDPRSLELLGRLVGHRPRPGIAASTFLAYSLDHDPRSGEDPVVTVPAGARSTSVPGPGEEPQSFETAEDLRARWSWNEMAVRTRRPHQLTADRLHARRELFLSGTANNVRPGDRLLFVFSAEKSADPGQRVLLTVPHVRVDRALGTTAVGLPGPELPSLAALLEELQRWITPGGDAPNPRPQDSPVVSAFDEDVLGPLRADLDLLDTASELAARLAETVERTREAREIARDHEPVARWFAQLEAVLLGIAGQARQLEPPQPPEEPAEEGPQPAGGAGLHFALGIDRLVAGAP
;
A
#
# COMPACT_ATOMS: atom_id res chain seq x y z
N MET A 1 10.23 52.62 -64.70
CA MET A 1 9.14 53.60 -64.50
C MET A 1 8.23 53.05 -63.41
N THR A 2 8.35 53.65 -62.23
CA THR A 2 7.59 53.37 -61.02
C THR A 2 6.17 53.93 -61.14
N THR A 3 5.18 53.06 -61.21
CA THR A 3 3.77 53.44 -61.07
C THR A 3 3.38 53.34 -59.59
N GLY A 4 3.12 54.48 -58.96
CA GLY A 4 2.78 54.59 -57.54
C GLY A 4 1.43 53.96 -57.19
N PRO A 5 1.18 53.67 -55.90
CA PRO A 5 -0.09 53.08 -55.48
C PRO A 5 -1.19 54.14 -55.55
N SER A 6 -2.25 53.83 -56.29
CA SER A 6 -3.52 54.55 -56.22
C SER A 6 -4.06 54.44 -54.79
N ARG A 7 -4.12 55.57 -54.08
CA ARG A 7 -4.85 55.71 -52.82
C ARG A 7 -6.34 55.57 -53.11
N GLY A 8 -6.84 54.34 -53.06
CA GLY A 8 -8.26 54.05 -52.93
C GLY A 8 -8.76 54.49 -51.56
N CYS A 9 -9.73 55.39 -51.55
CA CYS A 9 -10.38 55.89 -50.35
C CYS A 9 -11.06 54.74 -49.61
N GLY A 10 -10.60 54.45 -48.38
CA GLY A 10 -11.26 53.51 -47.48
C GLY A 10 -12.52 54.15 -46.90
N CYS A 11 -13.69 53.77 -47.42
CA CYS A 11 -14.89 53.75 -46.60
C CYS A 11 -15.06 52.31 -46.09
N GLY A 12 -15.08 52.13 -44.77
CA GLY A 12 -15.39 50.87 -44.11
C GLY A 12 -16.88 50.54 -44.24
N CYS A 13 -17.35 50.39 -45.47
CA CYS A 13 -18.62 49.76 -45.77
C CYS A 13 -18.34 48.28 -46.02
N ASP A 14 -18.05 47.53 -44.95
CA ASP A 14 -18.26 46.09 -45.01
C ASP A 14 -19.74 45.90 -45.34
N GLY A 15 -20.01 45.51 -46.60
CA GLY A 15 -21.37 45.35 -47.09
C GLY A 15 -22.19 44.44 -46.17
N VAL A 16 -23.50 44.56 -46.27
CA VAL A 16 -24.48 43.72 -45.57
C VAL A 16 -24.11 42.24 -45.76
N ARG A 17 -23.50 41.63 -44.75
CA ARG A 17 -22.93 40.27 -44.81
C ARG A 17 -23.53 39.38 -43.74
N THR A 18 -23.71 38.10 -44.08
CA THR A 18 -24.10 37.07 -43.14
C THR A 18 -22.89 36.72 -42.26
N VAL A 19 -23.03 36.87 -40.95
CA VAL A 19 -21.97 36.61 -39.96
C VAL A 19 -22.21 35.33 -39.16
N THR A 20 -23.44 34.81 -39.16
CA THR A 20 -23.79 33.53 -38.51
C THR A 20 -24.11 32.43 -39.53
N PRO A 21 -23.81 31.15 -39.20
CA PRO A 21 -23.17 30.70 -37.97
C PRO A 21 -21.66 31.01 -37.93
N LEU A 22 -21.15 31.41 -36.77
CA LEU A 22 -19.72 31.48 -36.49
C LEU A 22 -19.14 30.06 -36.47
N GLU A 23 -17.88 29.94 -36.89
CA GLU A 23 -17.17 28.66 -36.85
C GLU A 23 -16.87 28.25 -35.41
N VAL A 24 -17.33 27.05 -35.03
CA VAL A 24 -17.09 26.47 -33.71
C VAL A 24 -15.76 25.72 -33.73
N HIS A 25 -14.78 26.20 -32.96
CA HIS A 25 -13.48 25.56 -32.83
C HIS A 25 -13.10 25.38 -31.35
N ASN A 26 -13.00 24.11 -30.91
CA ASN A 26 -12.64 23.75 -29.53
C ASN A 26 -11.36 22.92 -29.51
N PRO A 27 -10.19 23.53 -29.23
CA PRO A 27 -8.95 22.78 -29.10
C PRO A 27 -8.99 21.85 -27.87
N PRO A 28 -8.30 20.70 -27.91
CA PRO A 28 -8.28 19.76 -26.80
C PRO A 28 -7.69 20.37 -25.52
N GLY A 29 -8.21 19.95 -24.37
CA GLY A 29 -7.69 20.33 -23.04
C GLY A 29 -8.37 21.53 -22.37
N ARG A 30 -9.28 22.22 -23.06
CA ARG A 30 -10.07 23.33 -22.49
C ARG A 30 -10.93 22.89 -21.29
N ASP A 31 -11.10 23.81 -20.37
CA ASP A 31 -11.97 23.77 -19.19
C ASP A 31 -13.38 24.35 -19.47
N VAL A 32 -13.50 25.15 -20.54
CA VAL A 32 -14.77 25.69 -21.04
C VAL A 32 -14.86 25.47 -22.56
N LEU A 33 -16.03 25.04 -23.04
CA LEU A 33 -16.31 24.94 -24.47
C LEU A 33 -16.78 26.28 -25.02
N ALA A 34 -16.24 26.69 -26.16
CA ALA A 34 -16.81 27.73 -27.00
C ALA A 34 -17.68 27.06 -28.06
N HIS A 35 -18.97 26.88 -27.76
CA HIS A 35 -19.91 26.18 -28.65
C HIS A 35 -20.91 27.15 -29.32
N ARG A 36 -20.87 28.42 -28.95
CA ARG A 36 -21.76 29.42 -29.53
C ARG A 36 -21.47 29.69 -31.00
N VAL A 37 -22.53 29.82 -31.77
CA VAL A 37 -22.51 30.14 -33.21
C VAL A 37 -22.90 31.60 -33.48
N GLY A 38 -23.23 32.38 -32.47
CA GLY A 38 -23.48 33.82 -32.60
C GLY A 38 -24.01 34.46 -31.32
N THR A 39 -24.04 35.79 -31.30
CA THR A 39 -24.79 36.58 -30.32
C THR A 39 -26.10 37.08 -30.95
N HIS A 40 -27.00 37.62 -30.13
CA HIS A 40 -28.20 38.33 -30.62
C HIS A 40 -27.89 39.29 -31.80
N ALA A 41 -26.85 40.13 -31.67
CA ALA A 41 -26.48 41.09 -32.71
C ALA A 41 -26.01 40.41 -34.02
N ASP A 42 -25.30 39.29 -33.92
CA ASP A 42 -24.82 38.52 -35.07
C ASP A 42 -25.98 37.82 -35.80
N PHE A 43 -26.95 37.31 -35.05
CA PHE A 43 -28.16 36.71 -35.61
C PHE A 43 -29.05 37.75 -36.29
N LEU A 44 -29.32 38.88 -35.62
CA LEU A 44 -30.15 39.95 -36.18
C LEU A 44 -29.52 40.54 -37.46
N SER A 45 -28.21 40.85 -37.42
CA SER A 45 -27.50 41.36 -38.60
C SER A 45 -27.53 40.37 -39.76
N THR A 46 -27.36 39.07 -39.50
CA THR A 46 -27.45 38.01 -40.51
C THR A 46 -28.85 37.90 -41.11
N MET A 47 -29.89 37.98 -40.29
CA MET A 47 -31.28 37.91 -40.77
C MET A 47 -31.65 39.14 -41.60
N LEU A 48 -31.25 40.35 -41.16
CA LEU A 48 -31.41 41.57 -41.94
C LEU A 48 -30.65 41.50 -43.28
N ALA A 49 -29.46 40.89 -43.28
CA ALA A 49 -28.70 40.67 -44.50
C ALA A 49 -29.41 39.73 -45.49
N ARG A 50 -30.05 38.68 -44.96
CA ARG A 50 -30.78 37.71 -45.77
C ARG A 50 -32.08 38.26 -46.37
N LEU A 51 -32.70 39.29 -45.80
CA LEU A 51 -33.88 39.94 -46.39
C LEU A 51 -33.61 40.49 -47.80
N SER A 52 -32.41 41.02 -48.01
CA SER A 52 -31.96 41.55 -49.31
C SER A 52 -31.18 40.52 -50.14
N GLY A 53 -31.07 39.28 -49.66
CA GLY A 53 -30.28 38.23 -50.27
C GLY A 53 -30.96 37.61 -51.50
N PRO A 54 -30.18 37.12 -52.48
CA PRO A 54 -30.73 36.48 -53.68
C PRO A 54 -31.48 35.18 -53.39
N ALA A 55 -31.23 34.55 -52.23
CA ALA A 55 -31.89 33.32 -51.79
C ALA A 55 -33.36 33.52 -51.40
N HIS A 56 -33.79 34.76 -51.11
CA HIS A 56 -35.15 35.06 -50.66
C HIS A 56 -35.79 36.16 -51.51
N PRO A 57 -35.99 35.91 -52.83
CA PRO A 57 -36.43 36.94 -53.75
C PRO A 57 -37.81 37.53 -53.42
N ALA A 58 -38.69 36.74 -52.77
CA ALA A 58 -40.01 37.16 -52.32
C ALA A 58 -39.96 38.20 -51.19
N LEU A 59 -38.87 38.28 -50.44
CA LEU A 59 -38.69 39.20 -49.30
C LEU A 59 -38.06 40.54 -49.70
N ARG A 60 -37.66 40.71 -50.97
CA ARG A 60 -37.01 41.93 -51.48
C ARG A 60 -37.82 43.21 -51.27
N GLY A 61 -39.14 43.10 -51.14
CA GLY A 61 -40.03 44.22 -50.85
C GLY A 61 -39.87 44.79 -49.43
N LEU A 62 -39.29 44.03 -48.49
CA LEU A 62 -39.04 44.45 -47.12
C LEU A 62 -37.77 45.30 -47.03
N THR A 63 -37.89 46.57 -47.41
CA THR A 63 -36.77 47.53 -47.48
C THR A 63 -36.61 48.38 -46.21
N VAL A 64 -37.61 48.42 -45.34
CA VAL A 64 -37.58 49.18 -44.08
C VAL A 64 -36.56 48.56 -43.11
N ARG A 65 -35.77 49.40 -42.45
CA ARG A 65 -34.74 49.01 -41.46
C ARG A 65 -34.95 49.72 -40.11
N ASP A 66 -36.15 50.23 -39.87
CA ASP A 66 -36.55 50.84 -38.62
C ASP A 66 -36.84 49.76 -37.57
N PRO A 67 -36.31 49.86 -36.34
CA PRO A 67 -36.60 48.89 -35.28
C PRO A 67 -38.08 48.79 -34.88
N GLY A 68 -38.88 49.82 -35.15
CA GLY A 68 -40.33 49.83 -34.93
C GLY A 68 -41.15 49.16 -36.03
N ASP A 69 -40.53 48.74 -37.15
CA ASP A 69 -41.20 48.00 -38.21
C ASP A 69 -41.54 46.56 -37.73
N PRO A 70 -42.78 46.06 -37.94
CA PRO A 70 -43.17 44.73 -37.49
C PRO A 70 -42.30 43.58 -38.04
N ALA A 71 -41.75 43.71 -39.26
CA ALA A 71 -40.89 42.68 -39.81
C ALA A 71 -39.51 42.68 -39.14
N VAL A 72 -38.95 43.86 -38.85
CA VAL A 72 -37.69 43.99 -38.11
C VAL A 72 -37.87 43.52 -36.66
N ALA A 73 -38.97 43.88 -36.01
CA ALA A 73 -39.30 43.42 -34.65
C ALA A 73 -39.46 41.88 -34.58
N LEU A 74 -40.02 41.25 -35.61
CA LEU A 74 -40.09 39.79 -35.70
C LEU A 74 -38.68 39.17 -35.79
N LEU A 75 -37.79 39.74 -36.61
CA LEU A 75 -36.40 39.26 -36.70
C LEU A 75 -35.65 39.46 -35.39
N ASP A 76 -35.88 40.57 -34.69
CA ASP A 76 -35.30 40.82 -33.38
C ASP A 76 -35.73 39.78 -32.34
N ALA A 77 -37.03 39.45 -32.30
CA ALA A 77 -37.55 38.38 -31.44
C ALA A 77 -36.92 37.02 -31.76
N TRP A 78 -36.73 36.69 -33.04
CA TRP A 78 -36.03 35.47 -33.46
C TRP A 78 -34.55 35.49 -33.10
N ALA A 79 -33.89 36.65 -33.10
CA ALA A 79 -32.50 36.78 -32.70
C ALA A 79 -32.33 36.51 -31.20
N VAL A 80 -33.28 36.94 -30.37
CA VAL A 80 -33.32 36.63 -28.93
C VAL A 80 -33.48 35.12 -28.71
N LEU A 81 -34.41 34.48 -29.45
CA LEU A 81 -34.59 33.02 -29.37
C LEU A 81 -33.33 32.27 -29.79
N ALA A 82 -32.66 32.71 -30.86
CA ALA A 82 -31.41 32.11 -31.32
C ALA A 82 -30.29 32.23 -30.27
N ASP A 83 -30.09 33.40 -29.67
CA ASP A 83 -29.08 33.60 -28.62
C ASP A 83 -29.38 32.77 -27.36
N LEU A 84 -30.64 32.73 -26.91
CA LEU A 84 -31.04 31.92 -25.76
C LEU A 84 -30.82 30.43 -25.98
N THR A 85 -31.17 29.93 -27.17
CA THR A 85 -31.00 28.50 -27.51
C THR A 85 -29.52 28.14 -27.68
N ASP A 86 -28.71 29.04 -28.23
CA ASP A 86 -27.26 28.85 -28.34
C ASP A 86 -26.58 28.85 -26.96
N PHE A 87 -26.97 29.78 -26.08
CA PHE A 87 -26.55 29.83 -24.67
C PHE A 87 -26.80 28.51 -23.94
N HIS A 88 -28.02 27.97 -24.04
CA HIS A 88 -28.36 26.71 -23.37
C HIS A 88 -27.68 25.50 -24.03
N SER A 89 -27.51 25.52 -25.35
CA SER A 89 -26.82 24.44 -26.07
C SER A 89 -25.36 24.33 -25.65
N GLU A 90 -24.66 25.46 -25.47
CA GLU A 90 -23.29 25.48 -24.94
C GLU A 90 -23.22 24.90 -23.53
N ARG A 91 -24.13 25.28 -22.63
CA ARG A 91 -24.18 24.72 -21.26
C ARG A 91 -24.47 23.22 -21.26
N ILE A 92 -25.40 22.76 -22.09
CA ILE A 92 -25.68 21.32 -22.24
C ILE A 92 -24.46 20.59 -22.81
N ALA A 93 -23.74 21.20 -23.76
CA ALA A 93 -22.53 20.61 -24.33
C ALA A 93 -21.41 20.50 -23.29
N ALA A 94 -21.25 21.50 -22.41
CA ALA A 94 -20.27 21.47 -21.33
C ALA A 94 -20.51 20.31 -20.36
N GLU A 95 -21.77 19.95 -20.08
CA GLU A 95 -22.11 18.82 -19.20
C GLU A 95 -21.82 17.43 -19.82
N ARG A 96 -21.45 17.35 -21.10
CA ARG A 96 -21.18 16.08 -21.80
C ARG A 96 -19.73 15.60 -21.72
N TYR A 97 -18.81 16.40 -21.18
CA TYR A 97 -17.40 16.03 -21.09
C TYR A 97 -16.91 16.10 -19.64
N LEU A 98 -16.11 15.11 -19.23
CA LEU A 98 -15.62 14.98 -17.85
C LEU A 98 -14.87 16.23 -17.33
N ARG A 99 -14.15 16.95 -18.20
CA ARG A 99 -13.37 18.13 -17.82
C ARG A 99 -14.20 19.40 -17.70
N THR A 100 -15.37 19.45 -18.33
CA THR A 100 -16.18 20.68 -18.43
C THR A 100 -17.51 20.58 -17.70
N ALA A 101 -17.94 19.35 -17.34
CA ALA A 101 -19.16 19.13 -16.58
C ALA A 101 -19.03 19.66 -15.15
N THR A 102 -20.06 20.37 -14.69
CA THR A 102 -20.10 20.98 -13.35
C THR A 102 -21.19 20.38 -12.47
N ASP A 103 -22.22 19.79 -13.05
CA ASP A 103 -23.27 19.10 -12.30
C ASP A 103 -22.74 17.75 -11.77
N PRO A 104 -22.77 17.50 -10.45
CA PRO A 104 -22.36 16.21 -9.87
C PRO A 104 -23.06 15.01 -10.52
N ARG A 105 -24.33 15.17 -10.93
CA ARG A 105 -25.10 14.12 -11.61
C ARG A 105 -24.54 13.80 -13.00
N SER A 106 -24.13 14.83 -13.76
CA SER A 106 -23.49 14.63 -15.07
C SER A 106 -22.18 13.86 -14.92
N LEU A 107 -21.35 14.25 -13.96
CA LEU A 107 -20.08 13.57 -13.66
C LEU A 107 -20.28 12.12 -13.26
N GLU A 108 -21.28 11.83 -12.43
CA GLU A 108 -21.64 10.47 -12.06
C GLU A 108 -22.06 9.64 -13.30
N LEU A 109 -22.94 10.18 -14.15
CA LEU A 109 -23.41 9.50 -15.36
C LEU A 109 -22.27 9.26 -16.35
N LEU A 110 -21.37 10.23 -16.54
CA LEU A 110 -20.17 10.09 -17.37
C LEU A 110 -19.20 9.04 -16.81
N GLY A 111 -18.98 9.04 -15.49
CA GLY A 111 -18.17 8.01 -14.82
C GLY A 111 -18.75 6.61 -15.03
N ARG A 112 -20.08 6.45 -14.96
CA ARG A 112 -20.75 5.16 -15.17
C ARG A 112 -20.50 4.56 -16.55
N LEU A 113 -20.26 5.38 -17.59
CA LEU A 113 -19.94 4.90 -18.94
C LEU A 113 -18.62 4.11 -18.99
N VAL A 114 -17.66 4.46 -18.12
CA VAL A 114 -16.36 3.75 -18.00
C VAL A 114 -16.35 2.75 -16.84
N GLY A 115 -17.52 2.42 -16.29
CA GLY A 115 -17.66 1.52 -15.14
C GLY A 115 -17.29 2.15 -13.79
N HIS A 116 -17.01 3.45 -13.74
CA HIS A 116 -16.77 4.15 -12.49
C HIS A 116 -18.10 4.50 -11.80
N ARG A 117 -18.24 4.11 -10.53
CA ARG A 117 -19.32 4.56 -9.66
C ARG A 117 -18.70 5.31 -8.49
N PRO A 118 -19.09 6.58 -8.23
CA PRO A 118 -18.66 7.29 -7.05
C PRO A 118 -18.94 6.46 -5.79
N ARG A 119 -17.99 6.46 -4.85
CA ARG A 119 -18.17 5.73 -3.59
C ARG A 119 -19.30 6.40 -2.82
N PRO A 120 -20.26 5.62 -2.27
CA PRO A 120 -21.25 6.19 -1.37
C PRO A 120 -20.57 6.78 -0.14
N GLY A 121 -21.28 7.67 0.56
CA GLY A 121 -20.85 8.09 1.90
C GLY A 121 -20.68 6.86 2.78
N ILE A 122 -19.48 6.69 3.34
CA ILE A 122 -19.18 5.62 4.28
C ILE A 122 -19.29 6.16 5.69
N ALA A 123 -19.90 5.38 6.56
CA ALA A 123 -19.97 5.66 7.97
C ALA A 123 -18.61 5.43 8.65
N ALA A 124 -18.32 6.22 9.69
CA ALA A 124 -17.15 6.01 10.52
C ALA A 124 -17.26 4.66 11.26
N SER A 125 -16.13 3.98 11.42
CA SER A 125 -16.06 2.74 12.20
C SER A 125 -14.96 2.77 13.24
N THR A 126 -15.28 2.28 14.43
CA THR A 126 -14.33 2.15 15.53
C THR A 126 -14.55 0.83 16.26
N PHE A 127 -13.62 0.50 17.15
CA PHE A 127 -13.66 -0.69 17.97
C PHE A 127 -13.92 -0.29 19.42
N LEU A 128 -14.96 -0.87 20.02
CA LEU A 128 -15.25 -0.72 21.46
C LEU A 128 -14.99 -2.03 22.18
N ALA A 129 -14.40 -1.91 23.37
CA ALA A 129 -14.25 -3.02 24.30
C ALA A 129 -15.26 -2.85 25.44
N TYR A 130 -16.07 -3.88 25.68
CA TYR A 130 -17.02 -3.93 26.78
C TYR A 130 -16.42 -4.74 27.93
N SER A 131 -16.31 -4.15 29.11
CA SER A 131 -16.03 -4.86 30.35
C SER A 131 -17.33 -5.21 31.05
N LEU A 132 -17.53 -6.48 31.39
CA LEU A 132 -18.71 -6.93 32.16
C LEU A 132 -18.41 -7.03 33.65
N ASP A 133 -19.33 -6.58 34.49
CA ASP A 133 -19.22 -6.76 35.94
C ASP A 133 -19.41 -8.23 36.33
N HIS A 134 -18.61 -8.70 37.27
CA HIS A 134 -18.77 -10.03 37.87
C HIS A 134 -19.86 -10.00 38.95
N ASP A 135 -20.88 -10.86 38.82
CA ASP A 135 -21.86 -11.08 39.89
C ASP A 135 -21.33 -12.12 40.89
N PRO A 136 -20.86 -11.72 42.09
CA PRO A 136 -20.27 -12.63 43.07
C PRO A 136 -21.29 -13.62 43.67
N ARG A 137 -22.60 -13.45 43.46
CA ARG A 137 -23.64 -14.31 44.04
C ARG A 137 -23.95 -15.53 43.19
N SER A 138 -23.77 -15.46 41.88
CA SER A 138 -24.13 -16.57 40.99
C SER A 138 -23.07 -17.67 41.00
N GLY A 139 -21.79 -17.34 41.21
CA GLY A 139 -20.68 -18.27 41.06
C GLY A 139 -20.54 -18.85 39.63
N GLU A 140 -21.37 -18.39 38.70
CA GLU A 140 -21.44 -18.84 37.32
C GLU A 140 -20.82 -17.78 36.40
N ASP A 141 -20.35 -18.23 35.23
CA ASP A 141 -19.92 -17.35 34.14
C ASP A 141 -20.93 -17.45 33.00
N PRO A 142 -22.09 -16.77 33.08
CA PRO A 142 -23.08 -16.82 32.03
C PRO A 142 -22.61 -16.03 30.80
N VAL A 143 -23.02 -16.48 29.61
CA VAL A 143 -22.83 -15.70 28.38
C VAL A 143 -23.86 -14.58 28.34
N VAL A 144 -23.40 -13.34 28.25
CA VAL A 144 -24.23 -12.17 27.98
C VAL A 144 -24.11 -11.81 26.51
N THR A 145 -25.20 -11.40 25.87
CA THR A 145 -25.19 -10.89 24.50
C THR A 145 -25.43 -9.39 24.52
N VAL A 146 -24.50 -8.63 23.96
CA VAL A 146 -24.70 -7.23 23.57
C VAL A 146 -25.27 -7.26 22.15
N PRO A 147 -26.54 -6.87 21.93
CA PRO A 147 -27.19 -7.04 20.65
C PRO A 147 -26.63 -6.09 19.59
N ALA A 148 -26.72 -6.49 18.32
CA ALA A 148 -26.56 -5.58 17.19
C ALA A 148 -27.52 -4.38 17.33
N GLY A 149 -27.06 -3.19 16.99
CA GLY A 149 -27.79 -1.94 17.19
C GLY A 149 -27.65 -1.35 18.61
N ALA A 150 -26.87 -1.97 19.51
CA ALA A 150 -26.58 -1.36 20.81
C ALA A 150 -25.85 -0.02 20.62
N ARG A 151 -26.43 1.06 21.15
CA ARG A 151 -25.96 2.42 20.93
C ARG A 151 -24.87 2.82 21.91
N SER A 152 -23.82 3.45 21.40
CA SER A 152 -22.78 4.14 22.16
C SER A 152 -22.62 5.56 21.61
N THR A 153 -22.23 6.50 22.46
CA THR A 153 -22.08 7.91 22.07
C THR A 153 -20.67 8.37 22.40
N SER A 154 -20.03 9.10 21.48
CA SER A 154 -18.72 9.68 21.74
C SER A 154 -18.82 10.80 22.77
N VAL A 155 -17.71 11.03 23.48
CA VAL A 155 -17.53 12.23 24.30
C VAL A 155 -16.94 13.31 23.40
N PRO A 156 -17.68 14.39 23.06
CA PRO A 156 -17.19 15.43 22.17
C PRO A 156 -16.12 16.31 22.82
N GLY A 157 -15.24 16.89 22.02
CA GLY A 157 -14.36 17.98 22.44
C GLY A 157 -15.12 19.33 22.57
N PRO A 158 -14.44 20.40 23.04
CA PRO A 158 -15.05 21.73 23.13
C PRO A 158 -15.55 22.23 21.77
N GLY A 159 -16.85 22.47 21.64
CA GLY A 159 -17.48 22.95 20.39
C GLY A 159 -17.88 21.86 19.39
N GLU A 160 -17.71 20.58 19.75
CA GLU A 160 -18.15 19.45 18.92
C GLU A 160 -19.49 18.87 19.39
N GLU A 161 -20.21 18.23 18.47
CA GLU A 161 -21.44 17.50 18.78
C GLU A 161 -21.17 16.00 19.01
N PRO A 162 -21.82 15.36 20.00
CA PRO A 162 -21.68 13.92 20.23
C PRO A 162 -22.08 13.10 19.01
N GLN A 163 -21.24 12.14 18.62
CA GLN A 163 -21.52 11.20 17.53
C GLN A 163 -22.05 9.89 18.08
N SER A 164 -23.09 9.34 17.44
CA SER A 164 -23.68 8.06 17.83
C SER A 164 -23.14 6.92 16.97
N PHE A 165 -22.80 5.82 17.62
CA PHE A 165 -22.35 4.58 17.02
C PHE A 165 -23.23 3.43 17.46
N GLU A 166 -23.33 2.40 16.62
CA GLU A 166 -24.11 1.21 16.91
C GLU A 166 -23.27 -0.05 16.66
N THR A 167 -23.48 -1.08 17.48
CA THR A 167 -22.86 -2.40 17.32
C THR A 167 -23.34 -3.06 16.03
N ALA A 168 -22.41 -3.55 15.22
CA ALA A 168 -22.74 -4.10 13.90
C ALA A 168 -23.30 -5.53 14.00
N GLU A 169 -22.86 -6.30 14.98
CA GLU A 169 -23.30 -7.69 15.19
C GLU A 169 -23.56 -8.02 16.67
N ASP A 170 -24.19 -9.16 16.92
CA ASP A 170 -24.42 -9.66 18.27
C ASP A 170 -23.10 -10.09 18.91
N LEU A 171 -22.65 -9.34 19.91
CA LEU A 171 -21.43 -9.64 20.65
C LEU A 171 -21.74 -10.51 21.86
N ARG A 172 -21.19 -11.72 21.86
CA ARG A 172 -21.18 -12.57 23.05
C ARG A 172 -20.05 -12.12 23.96
N ALA A 173 -20.34 -11.93 25.24
CA ALA A 173 -19.37 -11.48 26.23
C ALA A 173 -19.54 -12.28 27.54
N ARG A 174 -18.44 -12.41 28.27
CA ARG A 174 -18.34 -13.09 29.57
C ARG A 174 -17.45 -12.25 30.47
N TRP A 175 -17.75 -12.20 31.76
CA TRP A 175 -16.89 -11.45 32.70
C TRP A 175 -15.48 -12.08 32.77
N SER A 176 -15.38 -13.41 32.61
CA SER A 176 -14.11 -14.13 32.58
C SER A 176 -13.20 -13.75 31.41
N TRP A 177 -13.75 -13.06 30.39
CA TRP A 177 -12.99 -12.60 29.23
C TRP A 177 -12.32 -11.24 29.42
N ASN A 178 -12.74 -10.46 30.42
CA ASN A 178 -12.14 -9.16 30.71
C ASN A 178 -10.62 -9.26 30.95
N GLU A 179 -10.18 -10.36 31.58
CA GLU A 179 -8.79 -10.59 31.99
C GLU A 179 -8.14 -11.78 31.26
N MET A 180 -8.62 -12.11 30.05
CA MET A 180 -8.01 -13.17 29.25
C MET A 180 -6.54 -12.85 28.93
N ALA A 181 -5.62 -13.58 29.56
CA ALA A 181 -4.20 -13.47 29.29
C ALA A 181 -3.84 -14.15 27.97
N VAL A 182 -2.93 -13.53 27.22
CA VAL A 182 -2.33 -14.16 26.03
C VAL A 182 -1.63 -15.45 26.45
N ARG A 183 -1.90 -16.53 25.73
CA ARG A 183 -1.18 -17.78 25.92
C ARG A 183 0.27 -17.62 25.42
N THR A 184 1.17 -17.28 26.32
CA THR A 184 2.61 -17.10 26.01
C THR A 184 3.36 -18.41 25.82
N ARG A 185 2.78 -19.56 26.24
CA ARG A 185 3.46 -20.86 26.27
C ARG A 185 2.59 -22.01 25.81
N ARG A 186 3.23 -22.94 25.09
CA ARG A 186 2.66 -24.24 24.73
C ARG A 186 3.72 -25.34 24.92
N PRO A 187 3.37 -26.49 25.51
CA PRO A 187 4.26 -27.64 25.57
C PRO A 187 4.71 -28.06 24.17
N HIS A 188 6.00 -28.30 24.00
CA HIS A 188 6.56 -28.80 22.75
C HIS A 188 6.42 -30.33 22.69
N GLN A 189 5.93 -30.86 21.57
CA GLN A 189 6.06 -32.28 21.26
C GLN A 189 7.46 -32.53 20.68
N LEU A 190 8.33 -33.13 21.49
CA LEU A 190 9.69 -33.51 21.12
C LEU A 190 9.69 -34.89 20.45
N THR A 191 10.39 -34.99 19.32
CA THR A 191 10.75 -36.25 18.65
C THR A 191 12.28 -36.30 18.50
N ALA A 192 12.85 -37.47 18.23
CA ALA A 192 14.29 -37.63 18.06
C ALA A 192 14.86 -36.67 16.99
N ASP A 193 14.28 -36.61 15.79
CA ASP A 193 14.76 -35.73 14.72
C ASP A 193 14.69 -34.24 15.10
N ARG A 194 13.59 -33.83 15.76
CA ARG A 194 13.39 -32.45 16.20
C ARG A 194 14.31 -32.05 17.34
N LEU A 195 14.80 -33.01 18.12
CA LEU A 195 15.78 -32.75 19.17
C LEU A 195 17.14 -32.39 18.56
N HIS A 196 17.57 -33.11 17.51
CA HIS A 196 18.84 -32.86 16.82
C HIS A 196 18.87 -31.52 16.09
N ALA A 197 17.72 -31.04 15.60
CA ALA A 197 17.62 -29.74 14.94
C ALA A 197 17.54 -28.55 15.92
N ARG A 198 17.53 -28.79 17.24
CA ARG A 198 17.36 -27.75 18.26
C ARG A 198 18.67 -27.42 18.95
N ARG A 199 18.80 -26.14 19.31
CA ARG A 199 19.90 -25.62 20.11
C ARG A 199 19.57 -25.43 21.58
N GLU A 200 18.29 -25.26 21.90
CA GLU A 200 17.82 -25.03 23.27
C GLU A 200 16.47 -25.71 23.54
N LEU A 201 16.27 -26.08 24.81
CA LEU A 201 15.00 -26.55 25.36
C LEU A 201 14.59 -25.69 26.55
N PHE A 202 13.30 -25.39 26.64
CA PHE A 202 12.74 -24.65 27.76
C PHE A 202 12.03 -25.60 28.72
N LEU A 203 12.52 -25.67 29.95
CA LEU A 203 11.91 -26.39 31.05
C LEU A 203 11.02 -25.45 31.86
N SER A 204 9.89 -25.97 32.34
CA SER A 204 9.01 -25.22 33.23
C SER A 204 9.69 -25.00 34.58
N GLY A 205 9.58 -23.80 35.14
CA GLY A 205 10.15 -23.44 36.44
C GLY A 205 11.62 -23.03 36.40
N THR A 206 12.09 -22.52 37.54
CA THR A 206 13.46 -22.05 37.77
C THR A 206 14.25 -22.93 38.74
N ALA A 207 13.58 -23.87 39.42
CA ALA A 207 14.17 -24.77 40.43
C ALA A 207 14.50 -26.16 39.85
N ASN A 208 14.93 -26.22 38.58
CA ASN A 208 15.23 -27.49 37.90
C ASN A 208 16.60 -28.07 38.28
N ASN A 209 17.47 -27.29 38.94
CA ASN A 209 18.82 -27.66 39.36
C ASN A 209 19.75 -28.20 38.25
N VAL A 210 19.42 -27.98 36.97
CA VAL A 210 20.25 -28.35 35.82
C VAL A 210 21.45 -27.41 35.75
N ARG A 211 22.65 -27.98 35.61
CA ARG A 211 23.92 -27.26 35.50
C ARG A 211 24.60 -27.56 34.16
N PRO A 212 25.45 -26.65 33.64
CA PRO A 212 26.38 -26.98 32.58
C PRO A 212 27.21 -28.23 32.94
N GLY A 213 27.31 -29.17 32.00
CA GLY A 213 27.95 -30.48 32.19
C GLY A 213 27.00 -31.62 32.57
N ASP A 214 25.76 -31.33 32.97
CA ASP A 214 24.79 -32.38 33.26
C ASP A 214 24.41 -33.17 31.99
N ARG A 215 24.03 -34.44 32.17
CA ARG A 215 23.60 -35.29 31.06
C ARG A 215 22.08 -35.47 31.08
N LEU A 216 21.42 -35.10 29.99
CA LEU A 216 19.99 -35.29 29.78
C LEU A 216 19.75 -36.50 28.89
N LEU A 217 18.98 -37.46 29.39
CA LEU A 217 18.54 -38.63 28.64
C LEU A 217 17.12 -38.41 28.12
N PHE A 218 16.98 -38.39 26.79
CA PHE A 218 15.69 -38.35 26.12
C PHE A 218 15.30 -39.77 25.69
N VAL A 219 14.12 -40.21 26.11
CA VAL A 219 13.59 -41.53 25.81
C VAL A 219 12.32 -41.36 24.97
N PHE A 220 12.38 -41.73 23.69
CA PHE A 220 11.28 -41.57 22.74
C PHE A 220 10.43 -42.82 22.55
N SER A 221 10.56 -43.84 23.42
CA SER A 221 9.73 -45.03 23.42
C SER A 221 9.46 -45.59 24.82
N ALA A 222 8.31 -46.24 24.98
CA ALA A 222 7.85 -46.78 26.26
C ALA A 222 8.47 -48.15 26.61
N GLU A 223 9.05 -48.86 25.65
CA GLU A 223 9.58 -50.21 25.85
C GLU A 223 11.05 -50.20 26.29
N LYS A 224 11.35 -50.93 27.38
CA LYS A 224 12.74 -51.05 27.87
C LYS A 224 13.66 -51.81 26.91
N SER A 225 13.09 -52.65 26.03
CA SER A 225 13.75 -53.40 24.95
C SER A 225 13.95 -52.61 23.66
N ALA A 226 13.47 -51.36 23.61
CA ALA A 226 13.52 -50.56 22.39
C ALA A 226 14.95 -50.22 21.96
N ASP A 227 15.12 -50.14 20.63
CA ASP A 227 16.33 -49.81 19.88
C ASP A 227 17.17 -48.70 20.55
N PRO A 228 18.49 -48.92 20.78
CA PRO A 228 19.40 -47.89 21.28
C PRO A 228 19.31 -46.55 20.54
N GLY A 229 18.91 -46.54 19.25
CA GLY A 229 18.70 -45.33 18.46
C GLY A 229 17.53 -44.44 18.91
N GLN A 230 16.65 -44.91 19.81
CA GLN A 230 15.53 -44.14 20.35
C GLN A 230 15.83 -43.47 21.70
N ARG A 231 17.07 -43.61 22.18
CA ARG A 231 17.58 -42.94 23.38
C ARG A 231 18.68 -41.97 22.97
N VAL A 232 18.48 -40.70 23.27
CA VAL A 232 19.46 -39.66 22.97
C VAL A 232 19.99 -39.12 24.28
N LEU A 233 21.30 -39.27 24.51
CA LEU A 233 21.98 -38.71 25.67
C LEU A 233 22.74 -37.46 25.24
N LEU A 234 22.33 -36.30 25.75
CA LEU A 234 22.95 -35.02 25.43
C LEU A 234 23.57 -34.42 26.68
N THR A 235 24.75 -33.84 26.54
CA THR A 235 25.38 -33.07 27.61
C THR A 235 24.96 -31.62 27.49
N VAL A 236 24.57 -31.01 28.60
CA VAL A 236 24.16 -29.62 28.67
C VAL A 236 25.39 -28.71 28.56
N PRO A 237 25.55 -27.91 27.50
CA PRO A 237 26.68 -27.00 27.36
C PRO A 237 26.51 -25.74 28.21
N HIS A 238 25.29 -25.20 28.29
CA HIS A 238 24.96 -24.00 29.05
C HIS A 238 23.52 -24.04 29.58
N VAL A 239 23.26 -23.25 30.62
CA VAL A 239 21.92 -23.10 31.23
C VAL A 239 21.65 -21.63 31.50
N ARG A 240 20.48 -21.15 31.10
CA ARG A 240 20.02 -19.78 31.36
C ARG A 240 18.68 -19.82 32.08
N VAL A 241 18.62 -19.22 33.27
CA VAL A 241 17.40 -19.13 34.07
C VAL A 241 16.70 -17.82 33.75
N ASP A 242 15.44 -17.90 33.31
CA ASP A 242 14.58 -16.75 33.07
C ASP A 242 13.56 -16.63 34.20
N ARG A 243 13.78 -15.66 35.11
CA ARG A 243 12.90 -15.44 36.27
C ARG A 243 11.61 -14.73 35.89
N ALA A 244 11.63 -13.88 34.86
CA ALA A 244 10.45 -13.15 34.41
C ALA A 244 9.44 -14.12 33.78
N LEU A 245 9.93 -15.06 32.97
CA LEU A 245 9.09 -16.09 32.37
C LEU A 245 8.93 -17.32 33.29
N GLY A 246 9.73 -17.48 34.33
CA GLY A 246 9.68 -18.64 35.21
C GLY A 246 10.05 -19.93 34.47
N THR A 247 11.08 -19.87 33.62
CA THR A 247 11.54 -21.00 32.78
C THR A 247 13.05 -21.16 32.86
N THR A 248 13.53 -22.37 32.59
CA THR A 248 14.97 -22.66 32.47
C THR A 248 15.26 -23.06 31.02
N ALA A 249 16.07 -22.26 30.32
CA ALA A 249 16.58 -22.60 29.00
C ALA A 249 17.85 -23.45 29.14
N VAL A 250 17.86 -24.61 28.50
CA VAL A 250 18.95 -25.59 28.52
C VAL A 250 19.50 -25.73 27.12
N GLY A 251 20.79 -25.47 26.95
CA GLY A 251 21.48 -25.68 25.67
C GLY A 251 21.54 -27.16 25.28
N LEU A 252 21.57 -27.42 23.99
CA LEU A 252 21.82 -28.72 23.40
C LEU A 252 23.13 -28.68 22.61
N PRO A 253 23.92 -29.76 22.60
CA PRO A 253 25.15 -29.82 21.81
C PRO A 253 24.78 -29.84 20.32
N GLY A 254 25.14 -28.78 19.61
CA GLY A 254 25.01 -28.66 18.16
C GLY A 254 26.36 -28.82 17.47
N PRO A 255 26.39 -28.96 16.12
CA PRO A 255 27.64 -28.84 15.38
C PRO A 255 28.30 -27.51 15.72
N GLU A 256 29.61 -27.53 16.02
CA GLU A 256 30.37 -26.32 16.29
C GLU A 256 30.15 -25.33 15.13
N LEU A 257 29.82 -24.09 15.47
CA LEU A 257 29.69 -23.04 14.46
C LEU A 257 31.06 -22.90 13.77
N PRO A 258 31.11 -22.89 12.42
CA PRO A 258 32.36 -22.64 11.71
C PRO A 258 32.93 -21.27 12.13
N SER A 259 34.25 -21.17 12.24
CA SER A 259 34.90 -19.88 12.55
C SER A 259 34.63 -18.85 11.44
N LEU A 260 34.79 -17.56 11.75
CA LEU A 260 34.68 -16.49 10.74
C LEU A 260 35.60 -16.77 9.53
N ALA A 261 36.82 -17.22 9.78
CA ALA A 261 37.76 -17.61 8.73
C ALA A 261 37.21 -18.72 7.83
N ALA A 262 36.59 -19.76 8.40
CA ALA A 262 35.99 -20.84 7.62
C ALA A 262 34.78 -20.37 6.79
N LEU A 263 33.99 -19.42 7.31
CA LEU A 263 32.88 -18.80 6.57
C LEU A 263 33.37 -17.94 5.40
N LEU A 264 34.44 -17.17 5.59
CA LEU A 264 35.05 -16.36 4.54
C LEU A 264 35.67 -17.24 3.44
N GLU A 265 36.37 -18.32 3.82
CA GLU A 265 36.89 -19.31 2.87
C GLU A 265 35.77 -19.98 2.06
N GLU A 266 34.67 -20.36 2.72
CA GLU A 266 33.52 -20.93 2.04
C GLU A 266 32.88 -19.92 1.08
N LEU A 267 32.67 -18.68 1.51
CA LEU A 267 32.12 -17.62 0.68
C LEU A 267 33.02 -17.37 -0.55
N GLN A 268 34.33 -17.24 -0.35
CA GLN A 268 35.30 -17.01 -1.42
C GLN A 268 35.24 -18.12 -2.48
N ARG A 269 35.12 -19.38 -2.05
CA ARG A 269 34.97 -20.54 -2.93
C ARG A 269 33.70 -20.49 -3.78
N TRP A 270 32.60 -19.94 -3.27
CA TRP A 270 31.33 -19.85 -3.98
C TRP A 270 31.27 -18.67 -4.97
N ILE A 271 31.91 -17.55 -4.66
CA ILE A 271 31.84 -16.34 -5.50
C ILE A 271 32.93 -16.29 -6.58
N THR A 272 34.04 -17.01 -6.43
CA THR A 272 35.17 -16.99 -7.38
C THR A 272 34.87 -17.81 -8.65
N PRO A 273 35.13 -17.29 -9.86
CA PRO A 273 34.98 -18.07 -11.09
C PRO A 273 36.01 -19.20 -11.18
N GLY A 274 35.56 -20.42 -11.48
CA GLY A 274 36.46 -21.54 -11.73
C GLY A 274 35.73 -22.82 -12.09
N GLY A 275 36.42 -23.77 -12.72
CA GLY A 275 35.86 -25.07 -13.07
C GLY A 275 35.49 -25.93 -11.85
N ASP A 276 36.13 -25.67 -10.71
CA ASP A 276 35.87 -26.35 -9.43
C ASP A 276 34.91 -25.58 -8.52
N ALA A 277 34.28 -24.50 -9.02
CA ALA A 277 33.33 -23.72 -8.25
C ALA A 277 32.09 -24.59 -7.91
N PRO A 278 31.58 -24.57 -6.66
CA PRO A 278 30.39 -25.33 -6.27
C PRO A 278 29.14 -25.00 -7.09
N ASN A 279 29.10 -23.81 -7.68
CA ASN A 279 28.03 -23.30 -8.51
C ASN A 279 28.59 -22.74 -9.83
N PRO A 280 28.85 -23.60 -10.83
CA PRO A 280 29.46 -23.19 -12.09
C PRO A 280 28.58 -22.19 -12.83
N ARG A 281 29.19 -21.12 -13.35
CA ARG A 281 28.49 -20.03 -14.01
C ARG A 281 27.90 -20.49 -15.36
N PRO A 282 26.65 -20.14 -15.70
CA PRO A 282 26.10 -20.35 -17.03
C PRO A 282 26.97 -19.69 -18.10
N GLN A 283 27.26 -20.39 -19.20
CA GLN A 283 28.04 -19.86 -20.32
C GLN A 283 27.28 -18.74 -21.04
N ASP A 284 28.01 -17.72 -21.51
CA ASP A 284 27.53 -16.64 -22.37
C ASP A 284 26.32 -15.82 -21.84
N SER A 285 26.16 -15.71 -20.52
CA SER A 285 25.12 -14.85 -19.92
C SER A 285 25.65 -13.44 -19.64
N PRO A 286 25.13 -12.39 -20.32
CA PRO A 286 25.53 -11.02 -20.04
C PRO A 286 25.10 -10.57 -18.63
N VAL A 287 23.98 -11.10 -18.13
CA VAL A 287 23.47 -10.77 -16.78
C VAL A 287 24.40 -11.31 -15.70
N VAL A 288 24.88 -12.55 -15.83
CA VAL A 288 25.83 -13.13 -14.88
C VAL A 288 27.18 -12.44 -14.96
N SER A 289 27.62 -12.07 -16.16
CA SER A 289 28.90 -11.37 -16.36
C SER A 289 28.88 -9.98 -15.72
N ALA A 290 27.81 -9.20 -15.96
CA ALA A 290 27.62 -7.89 -15.34
C ALA A 290 27.48 -8.00 -13.81
N PHE A 291 26.72 -8.97 -13.31
CA PHE A 291 26.57 -9.20 -11.87
C PHE A 291 27.90 -9.59 -11.20
N ASP A 292 28.73 -10.37 -11.89
CA ASP A 292 30.05 -10.74 -11.39
C ASP A 292 30.98 -9.54 -11.28
N GLU A 293 30.93 -8.62 -12.24
CA GLU A 293 31.72 -7.40 -12.26
C GLU A 293 31.22 -6.39 -11.21
N ASP A 294 29.90 -6.14 -11.17
CA ASP A 294 29.31 -5.06 -10.38
C ASP A 294 29.05 -5.43 -8.91
N VAL A 295 28.86 -6.72 -8.60
CA VAL A 295 28.44 -7.16 -7.25
C VAL A 295 29.46 -8.11 -6.64
N LEU A 296 29.80 -9.21 -7.32
CA LEU A 296 30.72 -10.20 -6.76
C LEU A 296 32.18 -9.74 -6.77
N GLY A 297 32.57 -8.90 -7.74
CA GLY A 297 33.90 -8.29 -7.83
C GLY A 297 34.23 -7.46 -6.59
N PRO A 298 33.42 -6.45 -6.25
CA PRO A 298 33.57 -5.69 -5.02
C PRO A 298 33.51 -6.58 -3.77
N LEU A 299 32.57 -7.53 -3.69
CA LEU A 299 32.47 -8.43 -2.54
C LEU A 299 33.77 -9.24 -2.32
N ARG A 300 34.41 -9.72 -3.39
CA ARG A 300 35.71 -10.42 -3.32
C ARG A 300 36.83 -9.52 -2.80
N ALA A 301 36.85 -8.26 -3.22
CA ALA A 301 37.85 -7.29 -2.77
C ALA A 301 37.65 -6.91 -1.30
N ASP A 302 36.40 -6.88 -0.84
CA ASP A 302 36.05 -6.52 0.53
C ASP A 302 36.34 -7.65 1.54
N LEU A 303 36.49 -8.92 1.12
CA LEU A 303 36.57 -10.05 2.07
C LEU A 303 37.71 -9.93 3.09
N ASP A 304 38.87 -9.43 2.67
CA ASP A 304 40.04 -9.25 3.54
C ASP A 304 39.86 -8.09 4.54
N LEU A 305 38.83 -7.27 4.37
CA LEU A 305 38.50 -6.13 5.25
C LEU A 305 37.40 -6.48 6.28
N LEU A 306 36.80 -7.67 6.20
CA LEU A 306 35.70 -8.10 7.06
C LEU A 306 36.25 -8.81 8.31
N ASP A 307 36.59 -8.02 9.33
CA ASP A 307 37.21 -8.52 10.57
C ASP A 307 36.19 -9.06 11.59
N THR A 308 34.90 -8.71 11.45
CA THR A 308 33.83 -9.14 12.37
C THR A 308 32.72 -9.95 11.68
N ALA A 309 32.04 -10.80 12.45
CA ALA A 309 30.92 -11.59 11.92
C ALA A 309 29.70 -10.71 11.58
N SER A 310 29.53 -9.60 12.30
CA SER A 310 28.49 -8.61 12.04
C SER A 310 28.68 -7.86 10.72
N GLU A 311 29.91 -7.44 10.40
CA GLU A 311 30.24 -6.80 9.12
C GLU A 311 30.00 -7.75 7.94
N LEU A 312 30.43 -9.01 8.07
CA LEU A 312 30.13 -10.05 7.07
C LEU A 312 28.62 -10.22 6.85
N ALA A 313 27.85 -10.31 7.94
CA ALA A 313 26.40 -10.49 7.85
C ALA A 313 25.69 -9.29 7.20
N ALA A 314 26.16 -8.06 7.47
CA ALA A 314 25.64 -6.84 6.88
C ALA A 314 25.97 -6.76 5.38
N ARG A 315 27.22 -7.03 5.00
CA ARG A 315 27.67 -7.03 3.60
C ARG A 315 26.94 -8.08 2.76
N LEU A 316 26.69 -9.26 3.32
CA LEU A 316 25.92 -10.31 2.66
C LEU A 316 24.44 -9.96 2.53
N ALA A 317 23.85 -9.23 3.47
CA ALA A 317 22.46 -8.80 3.37
C ALA A 317 22.23 -7.91 2.14
N GLU A 318 23.14 -6.95 1.90
CA GLU A 318 23.13 -6.12 0.68
C GLU A 318 23.28 -6.98 -0.58
N THR A 319 24.24 -7.91 -0.58
CA THR A 319 24.50 -8.80 -1.71
C THR A 319 23.30 -9.71 -2.03
N VAL A 320 22.59 -10.20 -1.01
CA VAL A 320 21.38 -11.02 -1.16
C VAL A 320 20.27 -10.26 -1.86
N GLU A 321 20.03 -8.99 -1.51
CA GLU A 321 19.03 -8.17 -2.19
C GLU A 321 19.38 -7.97 -3.67
N ARG A 322 20.64 -7.64 -3.98
CA ARG A 322 21.11 -7.55 -5.38
C ARG A 322 20.97 -8.87 -6.13
N THR A 323 21.21 -10.00 -5.46
CA THR A 323 21.04 -11.35 -6.03
C THR A 323 19.57 -11.62 -6.36
N ARG A 324 18.63 -11.19 -5.50
CA ARG A 324 17.18 -11.31 -5.73
C ARG A 324 16.71 -10.48 -6.91
N GLU A 325 17.17 -9.24 -7.00
CA GLU A 325 16.89 -8.35 -8.15
C GLU A 325 17.36 -9.01 -9.46
N ALA A 326 18.60 -9.50 -9.48
CA ALA A 326 19.17 -10.16 -10.65
C ALA A 326 18.42 -11.46 -11.02
N ARG A 327 17.94 -12.22 -10.02
CA ARG A 327 17.10 -13.40 -10.25
C ARG A 327 15.77 -13.04 -10.92
N GLU A 328 15.12 -11.97 -10.49
CA GLU A 328 13.85 -11.52 -11.09
C GLU A 328 14.06 -11.05 -12.54
N ILE A 329 15.16 -10.34 -12.81
CA ILE A 329 15.55 -9.98 -14.20
C ILE A 329 15.74 -11.23 -15.06
N ALA A 330 16.35 -12.28 -14.49
CA ALA A 330 16.63 -13.53 -15.19
C ALA A 330 15.47 -14.55 -15.17
N ARG A 331 14.26 -14.18 -14.73
CA ARG A 331 13.14 -15.13 -14.51
C ARG A 331 12.76 -15.95 -15.75
N ASP A 332 12.92 -15.37 -16.94
CA ASP A 332 12.57 -16.03 -18.21
C ASP A 332 13.71 -16.94 -18.71
N HIS A 333 14.86 -16.95 -18.02
CA HIS A 333 16.04 -17.75 -18.32
C HIS A 333 16.35 -18.74 -17.18
N GLU A 334 15.63 -19.86 -17.17
CA GLU A 334 15.66 -20.89 -16.12
C GLU A 334 17.08 -21.31 -15.62
N PRO A 335 18.10 -21.56 -16.48
CA PRO A 335 19.44 -21.90 -16.00
C PRO A 335 20.11 -20.77 -15.20
N VAL A 336 19.86 -19.52 -15.58
CA VAL A 336 20.41 -18.33 -14.94
C VAL A 336 19.67 -18.04 -13.63
N ALA A 337 18.34 -18.12 -13.63
CA ALA A 337 17.52 -17.97 -12.43
C ALA A 337 17.89 -19.01 -11.36
N ARG A 338 18.13 -20.27 -11.77
CA ARG A 338 18.57 -21.35 -10.86
C ARG A 338 19.96 -21.08 -10.26
N TRP A 339 20.89 -20.56 -11.05
CA TRP A 339 22.22 -20.19 -10.58
C TRP A 339 22.13 -19.11 -9.48
N PHE A 340 21.32 -18.06 -9.71
CA PHE A 340 21.07 -17.02 -8.70
C PHE A 340 20.35 -17.56 -7.46
N ALA A 341 19.39 -18.49 -7.62
CA ALA A 341 18.70 -19.10 -6.48
C ALA A 341 19.65 -19.93 -5.59
N GLN A 342 20.58 -20.67 -6.19
CA GLN A 342 21.60 -21.41 -5.45
C GLN A 342 22.56 -20.47 -4.73
N LEU A 343 23.00 -19.40 -5.40
CA LEU A 343 23.84 -18.38 -4.78
C LEU A 343 23.13 -17.71 -3.59
N GLU A 344 21.87 -17.30 -3.77
CA GLU A 344 21.05 -16.70 -2.70
C GLU A 344 20.97 -17.62 -1.47
N ALA A 345 20.70 -18.90 -1.67
CA ALA A 345 20.56 -19.88 -0.59
C ALA A 345 21.85 -19.99 0.25
N VAL A 346 23.02 -19.97 -0.40
CA VAL A 346 24.31 -20.04 0.29
C VAL A 346 24.63 -18.73 1.01
N LEU A 347 24.43 -17.58 0.36
CA LEU A 347 24.65 -16.28 1.00
C LEU A 347 23.78 -16.12 2.27
N LEU A 348 22.52 -16.56 2.22
CA LEU A 348 21.62 -16.58 3.38
C LEU A 348 22.10 -17.55 4.47
N GLY A 349 22.61 -18.73 4.08
CA GLY A 349 23.17 -19.70 5.01
C GLY A 349 24.37 -19.14 5.78
N ILE A 350 25.34 -18.60 5.06
CA ILE A 350 26.56 -18.00 5.61
C ILE A 350 26.22 -16.77 6.49
N ALA A 351 25.35 -15.87 6.01
CA ALA A 351 24.92 -14.71 6.80
C ALA A 351 24.19 -15.14 8.09
N GLY A 352 23.39 -16.20 8.02
CA GLY A 352 22.72 -16.78 9.19
C GLY A 352 23.69 -17.37 10.21
N GLN A 353 24.76 -18.01 9.77
CA GLN A 353 25.83 -18.54 10.63
C GLN A 353 26.69 -17.41 11.23
N ALA A 354 27.04 -16.39 10.44
CA ALA A 354 27.80 -15.23 10.90
C ALA A 354 27.08 -14.49 12.05
N ARG A 355 25.76 -14.26 11.92
CA ARG A 355 24.93 -13.66 13.00
C ARG A 355 24.87 -14.48 14.29
N GLN A 356 25.30 -15.74 14.27
CA GLN A 356 25.31 -16.62 15.44
C GLN A 356 26.68 -16.69 16.12
N LEU A 357 27.74 -16.20 15.47
CA LEU A 357 29.11 -16.17 16.00
C LEU A 357 29.35 -15.02 16.98
N GLU A 358 28.65 -13.90 16.80
CA GLU A 358 28.69 -12.76 17.72
C GLU A 358 27.32 -12.57 18.38
N PRO A 359 27.25 -12.20 19.66
CA PRO A 359 26.00 -11.72 20.23
C PRO A 359 25.56 -10.48 19.44
N PRO A 360 24.26 -10.33 19.13
CA PRO A 360 23.76 -9.10 18.52
C PRO A 360 24.16 -7.93 19.42
N GLN A 361 24.99 -7.03 18.90
CA GLN A 361 25.30 -5.78 19.59
C GLN A 361 23.96 -5.09 19.88
N PRO A 362 23.76 -4.56 21.10
CA PRO A 362 22.58 -3.75 21.36
C PRO A 362 22.55 -2.60 20.34
N PRO A 363 21.38 -2.22 19.83
CA PRO A 363 21.28 -1.04 18.97
C PRO A 363 21.91 0.14 19.71
N GLU A 364 22.75 0.93 19.02
CA GLU A 364 23.32 2.15 19.58
C GLU A 364 22.20 2.99 20.19
N GLU A 365 22.25 3.20 21.51
CA GLU A 365 21.37 4.13 22.20
C GLU A 365 21.68 5.54 21.68
N PRO A 366 20.69 6.28 21.13
CA PRO A 366 20.88 7.70 20.94
C PRO A 366 20.98 8.38 22.31
N ALA A 367 21.89 9.35 22.38
CA ALA A 367 22.32 10.08 23.57
C ALA A 367 21.20 10.59 24.49
N GLU A 368 21.55 10.66 25.76
CA GLU A 368 20.81 11.15 26.92
C GLU A 368 20.00 12.44 26.66
N GLU A 369 18.68 12.38 26.90
CA GLU A 369 17.90 13.49 27.45
C GLU A 369 16.88 12.93 28.47
N GLY A 370 17.05 13.27 29.76
CA GLY A 370 16.00 13.12 30.78
C GLY A 370 15.22 14.43 30.98
N PRO A 371 14.24 14.52 31.91
CA PRO A 371 13.56 13.47 32.67
C PRO A 371 12.03 13.41 32.39
N GLN A 372 11.42 12.28 32.78
CA GLN A 372 9.96 12.05 32.83
C GLN A 372 9.19 13.08 33.68
N PRO A 373 7.87 13.17 33.48
CA PRO A 373 6.97 13.05 34.62
C PRO A 373 5.96 11.91 34.47
N ALA A 374 5.48 11.49 35.65
CA ALA A 374 4.65 10.33 35.92
C ALA A 374 3.23 10.42 35.34
N GLY A 375 2.64 9.26 35.07
CA GLY A 375 1.21 9.14 34.79
C GLY A 375 0.87 7.75 34.26
N GLY A 376 0.55 6.82 35.17
CA GLY A 376 0.14 5.46 34.82
C GLY A 376 -1.20 5.43 34.09
N ALA A 377 -1.28 4.60 33.06
CA ALA A 377 -2.51 3.98 32.60
C ALA A 377 -2.13 2.68 31.88
N GLY A 378 -2.57 1.56 32.44
CA GLY A 378 -2.37 0.23 31.86
C GLY A 378 -3.05 0.12 30.51
N LEU A 379 -2.29 -0.24 29.48
CA LEU A 379 -2.79 -0.62 28.17
C LEU A 379 -3.39 -2.02 28.26
N HIS A 380 -4.68 -2.09 28.60
CA HIS A 380 -5.49 -3.30 28.40
C HIS A 380 -5.94 -3.35 26.94
N PHE A 381 -5.17 -4.07 26.12
CA PHE A 381 -5.66 -4.59 24.84
C PHE A 381 -6.07 -6.04 25.06
N ALA A 382 -7.37 -6.28 25.23
CA ALA A 382 -7.98 -7.60 25.15
C ALA A 382 -9.18 -7.52 24.20
N LEU A 383 -9.08 -8.26 23.10
CA LEU A 383 -9.98 -8.16 21.96
C LEU A 383 -11.29 -8.94 22.18
N GLY A 384 -12.38 -8.20 22.32
CA GLY A 384 -13.67 -8.49 21.70
C GLY A 384 -13.96 -7.34 20.75
N ILE A 385 -13.23 -7.29 19.64
CA ILE A 385 -13.21 -6.13 18.75
C ILE A 385 -14.31 -6.28 17.72
N ASP A 386 -15.37 -5.50 17.85
CA ASP A 386 -16.41 -5.37 16.82
C ASP A 386 -16.42 -3.98 16.19
N ARG A 387 -16.60 -3.95 14.87
CA ARG A 387 -16.54 -2.77 14.02
C ARG A 387 -17.89 -2.05 14.07
N LEU A 388 -17.96 -0.95 14.82
CA LEU A 388 -19.16 -0.12 14.83
C LEU A 388 -19.33 0.62 13.50
N VAL A 389 -20.56 1.02 13.19
CA VAL A 389 -20.88 1.86 12.03
C VAL A 389 -21.65 3.08 12.54
N ALA A 390 -21.20 4.29 12.18
CA ALA A 390 -21.94 5.51 12.48
C ALA A 390 -23.27 5.52 11.71
N GLY A 391 -24.40 5.67 12.41
CA GLY A 391 -25.69 5.89 11.78
C GLY A 391 -25.72 7.26 11.11
N ALA A 392 -25.93 7.31 9.79
CA ALA A 392 -26.31 8.55 9.13
C ALA A 392 -27.79 8.85 9.42
N PRO A 393 -28.18 10.12 9.63
CA PRO A 393 -29.57 10.50 9.90
C PRO A 393 -30.52 10.21 8.74
#